data_AF-A0A2N1ZZT5-F1
#
_entry.id   AF-A0A2N1ZZT5-F1
#
_cell.length_a   1.000
_cell.length_b   1.000
_cell.length_c   1.000
_cell.angle_alpha   90.00
_cell.angle_beta   90.00
_cell.angle_gamma   90.00
#
_symmetry.space_group_name_H-M   'P 1'
#
loop_
_entity.id
_entity.type
_entity.pdbx_description
1 polymer ?
#
loop_
_entity_poly.entity_id
_entity_poly.type
_entity_poly.pdbx_seq_one_letter_code
_entity_poly.pdbx_strand_id
1 'polypeptide(L)'
;MRKFFYFKLALSNVRRNKLTYLPYLIATAVMSGVFLLISGLLFSKGLTNTPSGDTARMLFAFGLVVYAVFTFFFMLYINNFLIKRRKKEFGLYGILGLDKRHVGRVLVWENTFVFGGGLVIGSLIALVFGRLLFLLLMKLIHSIPGSTFSIPLIAFGLMFALFFVIFLVTSVSNIIRVHTASPIALLSSEKSGEKDKKGLLPLALLGLILLGGAYYFAWTTEIPGIALGLFFPLAIAVIIATYLLFLCGSIVVLRLLRMKKSLYYQPDHFVTISGMFHRMRQNARGLATICILSTMLVVTVSGTLSLYLGSGEMMRSMYPYDAQVYVPETATTQQIVDFDATLNRIAAEHNVTLSADKTKLVRELPEGEEFRRNNFVWEDSEFVEVPTLIFYDEAFRLDIEGKTEDCLAFVQAVRDQFGQSFNENPNLIVADYYTAMEDGYGFYGGLLFLGAFFAVLFLAVAVLILYFKQVSEGYEDKERFEILQKVGMDDHQVKKTINSQVLWVFFLPLGATALHMLFASKLMAWMLKTFMLYDWGLVLTCIAGTLVAFTLLYFGIYRVTARTYYRIVRR
;
A
#
# COMPACT_ATOMS: atom_id res chain seq x y z
N MET A 1 -5.13 -45.80 -18.15
CA MET A 1 -5.92 -44.69 -17.54
C MET A 1 -6.54 -43.84 -18.65
N ARG A 2 -7.83 -43.46 -18.54
CA ARG A 2 -8.51 -42.61 -19.54
C ARG A 2 -7.77 -41.27 -19.71
N LYS A 3 -7.64 -40.75 -20.95
CA LYS A 3 -6.91 -39.50 -21.30
C LYS A 3 -7.26 -38.28 -20.43
N PHE A 4 -8.44 -38.24 -19.82
CA PHE A 4 -8.93 -37.10 -19.01
C PHE A 4 -9.05 -37.37 -17.50
N PHE A 5 -8.45 -38.45 -16.99
CA PHE A 5 -8.60 -38.83 -15.58
C PHE A 5 -8.13 -37.71 -14.62
N TYR A 6 -6.91 -37.20 -14.78
CA TYR A 6 -6.35 -36.16 -13.91
C TYR A 6 -7.12 -34.85 -13.99
N PHE A 7 -7.54 -34.46 -15.20
CA PHE A 7 -8.36 -33.28 -15.43
C PHE A 7 -9.69 -33.35 -14.68
N LYS A 8 -10.43 -34.46 -14.82
CA LYS A 8 -11.73 -34.66 -14.14
C LYS A 8 -11.58 -34.71 -12.63
N LEU A 9 -10.51 -35.36 -12.15
CA LEU A 9 -10.23 -35.44 -10.72
C LEU A 9 -9.91 -34.06 -10.13
N ALA A 10 -9.02 -33.30 -10.79
CA ALA A 10 -8.69 -31.93 -10.39
C ALA A 10 -9.93 -31.01 -10.37
N LEU A 11 -10.79 -31.08 -11.39
CA LEU A 11 -12.01 -30.28 -11.44
C LEU A 11 -12.99 -30.66 -10.32
N SER A 12 -13.13 -31.95 -10.05
CA SER A 12 -13.93 -32.45 -8.92
C SER A 12 -13.39 -31.94 -7.59
N ASN A 13 -12.07 -31.96 -7.39
CA ASN A 13 -11.43 -31.47 -6.17
C ASN A 13 -11.67 -29.97 -5.95
N VAL A 14 -11.46 -29.14 -6.99
CA VAL A 14 -11.72 -27.69 -6.89
C VAL A 14 -13.19 -27.41 -6.58
N ARG A 15 -14.12 -28.17 -7.17
CA ARG A 15 -15.57 -28.01 -6.93
C ARG A 15 -16.05 -28.55 -5.58
N ARG A 16 -15.43 -29.59 -5.03
CA ARG A 16 -15.80 -30.16 -3.72
C ARG A 16 -15.18 -29.35 -2.57
N ASN A 17 -13.96 -28.87 -2.75
CA ASN A 17 -13.22 -28.10 -1.73
C ASN A 17 -13.28 -26.58 -1.95
N LYS A 18 -14.47 -26.05 -2.30
CA LYS A 18 -14.65 -24.60 -2.59
C LYS A 18 -14.22 -23.69 -1.44
N LEU A 19 -14.43 -24.09 -0.20
CA LEU A 19 -14.01 -23.32 0.99
C LEU A 19 -12.49 -23.10 1.06
N THR A 20 -11.71 -23.90 0.34
CA THR A 20 -10.24 -23.80 0.28
C THR A 20 -9.78 -23.12 -1.00
N TYR A 21 -10.42 -23.41 -2.15
CA TYR A 21 -9.99 -22.89 -3.45
C TYR A 21 -10.58 -21.54 -3.85
N LEU A 22 -11.82 -21.23 -3.42
CA LEU A 22 -12.49 -19.98 -3.78
C LEU A 22 -11.69 -18.74 -3.34
N PRO A 23 -11.10 -18.68 -2.13
CA PRO A 23 -10.32 -17.51 -1.74
C PRO A 23 -9.04 -17.37 -2.58
N TYR A 24 -8.41 -18.48 -2.99
CA TYR A 24 -7.25 -18.41 -3.87
C TYR A 24 -7.61 -17.90 -5.28
N LEU A 25 -8.75 -18.35 -5.80
CA LEU A 25 -9.32 -17.86 -7.06
C LEU A 25 -9.59 -16.35 -6.99
N ILE A 26 -10.22 -15.87 -5.90
CA ILE A 26 -10.50 -14.46 -5.66
C ILE A 26 -9.20 -13.65 -5.58
N ALA A 27 -8.21 -14.13 -4.82
CA ALA A 27 -6.92 -13.45 -4.69
C ALA A 27 -6.21 -13.31 -6.04
N THR A 28 -6.21 -14.39 -6.83
CA THR A 28 -5.66 -14.39 -8.19
C THR A 28 -6.40 -13.40 -9.08
N ALA A 29 -7.74 -13.36 -9.02
CA ALA A 29 -8.56 -12.44 -9.80
C ALA A 29 -8.31 -10.98 -9.43
N VAL A 30 -8.26 -10.65 -8.15
CA VAL A 30 -7.96 -9.28 -7.69
C VAL A 30 -6.55 -8.88 -8.09
N MET A 31 -5.55 -9.71 -7.81
CA MET A 31 -4.16 -9.39 -8.13
C MET A 31 -3.92 -9.21 -9.63
N SER A 32 -4.46 -10.11 -10.46
CA SER A 32 -4.31 -10.03 -11.91
C SER A 32 -5.10 -8.88 -12.53
N GLY A 33 -6.33 -8.63 -12.06
CA GLY A 33 -7.15 -7.51 -12.51
C GLY A 33 -6.49 -6.16 -12.20
N VAL A 34 -5.99 -5.97 -10.98
CA VAL A 34 -5.27 -4.74 -10.60
C VAL A 34 -3.96 -4.61 -11.38
N PHE A 35 -3.19 -5.70 -11.55
CA PHE A 35 -1.97 -5.67 -12.36
C PHE A 35 -2.27 -5.27 -13.82
N LEU A 36 -3.35 -5.78 -14.38
CA LEU A 36 -3.82 -5.43 -15.72
C LEU A 36 -4.28 -3.97 -15.80
N LEU A 37 -4.91 -3.44 -14.75
CA LEU A 37 -5.30 -2.03 -14.67
C LEU A 37 -4.08 -1.11 -14.62
N ILE A 38 -3.09 -1.38 -13.76
CA ILE A 38 -1.84 -0.59 -13.69
C ILE A 38 -1.13 -0.64 -15.05
N SER A 39 -0.97 -1.84 -15.63
CA SER A 39 -0.36 -2.01 -16.95
C SER A 39 -1.16 -1.29 -18.05
N GLY A 40 -2.49 -1.37 -17.99
CA GLY A 40 -3.38 -0.76 -18.95
C GLY A 40 -3.27 0.76 -18.95
N LEU A 41 -3.13 1.37 -17.77
CA LEU A 41 -2.93 2.81 -17.61
C LEU A 41 -1.53 3.24 -18.08
N LEU A 42 -0.49 2.51 -17.70
CA LEU A 42 0.90 2.77 -18.13
C LEU A 42 1.03 2.88 -19.67
N PHE A 43 0.38 1.97 -20.39
CA PHE A 43 0.42 1.90 -21.86
C PHE A 43 -0.79 2.54 -22.55
N SER A 44 -1.61 3.32 -21.81
CA SER A 44 -2.77 3.98 -22.40
C SER A 44 -2.32 5.16 -23.29
N LYS A 45 -2.83 5.18 -24.53
CA LYS A 45 -2.65 6.35 -25.42
C LYS A 45 -3.29 7.61 -24.82
N GLY A 46 -4.29 7.42 -23.96
CA GLY A 46 -5.02 8.49 -23.31
C GLY A 46 -4.25 9.33 -22.30
N LEU A 47 -3.05 8.88 -21.88
CA LEU A 47 -2.13 9.63 -21.04
C LEU A 47 -0.92 10.16 -21.83
N THR A 48 -0.86 9.91 -23.14
CA THR A 48 0.24 10.38 -24.00
C THR A 48 -0.10 11.80 -24.46
N ASN A 49 0.86 12.73 -24.32
CA ASN A 49 0.69 14.14 -24.67
C ASN A 49 -0.46 14.86 -23.94
N THR A 50 -0.94 14.31 -22.83
CA THR A 50 -1.82 15.00 -21.91
C THR A 50 -0.98 15.68 -20.83
N PRO A 51 -1.33 16.91 -20.40
CA PRO A 51 -0.68 17.52 -19.24
C PRO A 51 -0.62 16.54 -18.06
N SER A 52 0.55 16.46 -17.43
CA SER A 52 0.82 15.59 -16.27
C SER A 52 0.68 14.07 -16.51
N GLY A 53 0.37 13.63 -17.74
CA GLY A 53 0.15 12.24 -18.10
C GLY A 53 1.43 11.40 -18.10
N ASP A 54 2.53 11.95 -18.61
CA ASP A 54 3.83 11.24 -18.64
C ASP A 54 4.39 11.03 -17.23
N THR A 55 4.24 12.01 -16.34
CA THR A 55 4.58 11.88 -14.92
C THR A 55 3.79 10.74 -14.27
N ALA A 56 2.48 10.67 -14.48
CA ALA A 56 1.66 9.57 -13.97
C ALA A 56 2.08 8.20 -14.56
N ARG A 57 2.45 8.14 -15.85
CA ARG A 57 2.95 6.91 -16.49
C ARG A 57 4.26 6.44 -15.87
N MET A 58 5.21 7.34 -15.58
CA MET A 58 6.45 6.97 -14.89
C MET A 58 6.16 6.35 -13.51
N LEU A 59 5.23 6.93 -12.75
CA LEU A 59 4.80 6.38 -11.47
C LEU A 59 4.16 4.99 -11.62
N PHE A 60 3.32 4.77 -12.63
CA PHE A 60 2.76 3.45 -12.90
C PHE A 60 3.81 2.43 -13.36
N ALA A 61 4.85 2.85 -14.10
CA ALA A 61 5.95 1.96 -14.47
C ALA A 61 6.68 1.44 -13.23
N PHE A 62 7.05 2.33 -12.32
CA PHE A 62 7.66 1.97 -11.04
C PHE A 62 6.71 1.12 -10.19
N GLY A 63 5.47 1.57 -10.05
CA GLY A 63 4.43 0.87 -9.31
C GLY A 63 4.14 -0.54 -9.82
N LEU A 64 4.18 -0.75 -11.14
CA LEU A 64 3.97 -2.06 -11.75
C LEU A 64 5.05 -3.07 -11.33
N VAL A 65 6.31 -2.65 -11.31
CA VAL A 65 7.44 -3.50 -10.87
C VAL A 65 7.26 -3.88 -9.40
N VAL A 66 7.02 -2.89 -8.53
CA VAL A 66 6.82 -3.13 -7.10
C VAL A 66 5.61 -4.03 -6.87
N TYR A 67 4.50 -3.79 -7.56
CA TYR A 67 3.28 -4.58 -7.47
C TYR A 67 3.50 -6.04 -7.95
N ALA A 68 4.28 -6.23 -9.01
CA ALA A 68 4.65 -7.56 -9.51
C ALA A 68 5.40 -8.38 -8.45
N VAL A 69 6.36 -7.75 -7.77
CA VAL A 69 7.16 -8.36 -6.70
C VAL A 69 6.26 -8.81 -5.54
N PHE A 70 5.38 -7.93 -5.05
CA PHE A 70 4.43 -8.29 -4.00
C PHE A 70 3.47 -9.41 -4.43
N THR A 71 2.92 -9.31 -5.65
CA THR A 71 2.03 -10.34 -6.22
C THR A 71 2.73 -11.69 -6.27
N PHE A 72 3.99 -11.73 -6.72
CA PHE A 72 4.79 -12.96 -6.76
C PHE A 72 4.91 -13.59 -5.37
N PHE A 73 5.37 -12.86 -4.37
CA PHE A 73 5.56 -13.38 -3.02
C PHE A 73 4.24 -13.78 -2.34
N PHE A 74 3.16 -13.01 -2.52
CA PHE A 74 1.87 -13.36 -1.95
C PHE A 74 1.26 -14.59 -2.61
N MET A 75 1.38 -14.75 -3.93
CA MET A 75 0.90 -15.95 -4.60
C MET A 75 1.66 -17.20 -4.16
N LEU A 76 2.97 -17.11 -3.92
CA LEU A 76 3.74 -18.20 -3.31
C LEU A 76 3.27 -18.52 -1.89
N TYR A 77 3.01 -17.49 -1.08
CA TYR A 77 2.48 -17.66 0.27
C TYR A 77 1.14 -18.42 0.26
N ILE A 78 0.21 -18.00 -0.60
CA ILE A 78 -1.13 -18.61 -0.69
C ILE A 78 -1.02 -20.06 -1.16
N ASN A 79 -0.22 -20.32 -2.18
CA ASN A 79 0.02 -21.68 -2.66
C ASN A 79 0.61 -22.57 -1.56
N ASN A 80 1.58 -22.05 -0.80
CA ASN A 80 2.18 -22.77 0.33
C ASN A 80 1.15 -23.12 1.41
N PHE A 81 0.21 -22.21 1.67
CA PHE A 81 -0.89 -22.44 2.59
C PHE A 81 -1.82 -23.57 2.11
N LEU A 82 -2.23 -23.54 0.84
CA LEU A 82 -3.10 -24.56 0.25
C LEU A 82 -2.50 -25.97 0.34
N ILE A 83 -1.21 -26.11 0.00
CA ILE A 83 -0.51 -27.40 0.10
C ILE A 83 -0.41 -27.87 1.54
N LYS A 84 -0.14 -26.96 2.50
CA LYS A 84 -0.06 -27.32 3.93
C LYS A 84 -1.39 -27.91 4.42
N ARG A 85 -2.52 -27.34 3.99
CA ARG A 85 -3.86 -27.78 4.39
C ARG A 85 -4.29 -29.11 3.75
N ARG A 86 -3.75 -29.45 2.58
CA ARG A 86 -4.15 -30.65 1.80
C ARG A 86 -3.24 -31.87 2.01
N LYS A 87 -2.35 -31.81 2.99
CA LYS A 87 -1.42 -32.90 3.34
C LYS A 87 -2.13 -34.25 3.60
N LYS A 88 -3.27 -34.24 4.31
CA LYS A 88 -4.08 -35.44 4.56
C LYS A 88 -4.66 -36.04 3.27
N GLU A 89 -5.12 -35.19 2.35
CA GLU A 89 -5.64 -35.63 1.04
C GLU A 89 -4.55 -36.34 0.22
N PHE A 90 -3.32 -35.81 0.24
CA PHE A 90 -2.19 -36.44 -0.45
C PHE A 90 -1.77 -37.78 0.17
N GLY A 91 -1.84 -37.90 1.50
CA GLY A 91 -1.63 -39.17 2.19
C GLY A 91 -2.67 -40.22 1.80
N LEU A 92 -3.95 -39.82 1.71
CA LEU A 92 -5.04 -40.70 1.28
C LEU A 92 -4.85 -41.18 -0.17
N TYR A 93 -4.41 -40.31 -1.09
CA TYR A 93 -4.10 -40.70 -2.46
C TYR A 93 -3.00 -41.77 -2.53
N GLY A 94 -1.97 -41.64 -1.68
CA GLY A 94 -0.94 -42.67 -1.56
C GLY A 94 -1.49 -44.02 -1.09
N ILE A 95 -2.38 -44.02 -0.09
CA ILE A 95 -3.03 -45.26 0.42
C ILE A 95 -3.94 -45.89 -0.65
N LEU A 96 -4.64 -45.07 -1.44
CA LEU A 96 -5.52 -45.50 -2.53
C LEU A 96 -4.76 -45.94 -3.80
N GLY A 97 -3.43 -46.02 -3.76
CA GLY A 97 -2.60 -46.54 -4.86
C GLY A 97 -2.20 -45.54 -5.94
N LEU A 98 -2.43 -44.24 -5.74
CA LEU A 98 -1.91 -43.21 -6.65
C LEU A 98 -0.43 -42.93 -6.36
N ASP A 99 0.43 -43.23 -7.34
CA ASP A 99 1.84 -42.79 -7.31
C ASP A 99 1.94 -41.25 -7.18
N LYS A 100 3.00 -40.78 -6.52
CA LYS A 100 3.32 -39.37 -6.27
C LYS A 100 3.34 -38.55 -7.55
N ARG A 101 3.79 -39.14 -8.67
CA ARG A 101 3.77 -38.54 -10.01
C ARG A 101 2.36 -38.20 -10.48
N HIS A 102 1.38 -39.05 -10.18
CA HIS A 102 -0.02 -38.86 -10.52
C HIS A 102 -0.64 -37.74 -9.70
N VAL A 103 -0.34 -37.69 -8.40
CA VAL A 103 -0.78 -36.59 -7.52
C VAL A 103 -0.21 -35.25 -8.00
N GLY A 104 1.07 -35.21 -8.39
CA GLY A 104 1.69 -34.01 -8.99
C GLY A 104 0.96 -33.51 -10.23
N ARG A 105 0.55 -34.40 -11.15
CA ARG A 105 -0.24 -34.03 -12.34
C ARG A 105 -1.61 -33.46 -11.98
N VAL A 106 -2.27 -34.00 -10.95
CA VAL A 106 -3.55 -33.44 -10.45
C VAL A 106 -3.34 -32.02 -9.94
N LEU A 107 -2.28 -31.79 -9.15
CA LEU A 107 -1.98 -30.46 -8.61
C LEU A 107 -1.73 -29.41 -9.71
N VAL A 108 -1.04 -29.77 -10.80
CA VAL A 108 -0.83 -28.87 -11.93
C VAL A 108 -2.17 -28.46 -12.57
N TRP A 109 -3.10 -29.41 -12.74
CA TRP A 109 -4.43 -29.11 -13.28
C TRP A 109 -5.28 -28.26 -12.31
N GLU A 110 -5.22 -28.54 -11.01
CA GLU A 110 -5.89 -27.70 -10.00
C GLU A 110 -5.35 -26.27 -10.03
N ASN A 111 -4.02 -26.12 -10.10
CA ASN A 111 -3.38 -24.82 -10.23
C ASN A 111 -3.79 -24.12 -11.53
N THR A 112 -3.89 -24.86 -12.63
CA THR A 112 -4.35 -24.34 -13.93
C THR A 112 -5.78 -23.81 -13.84
N PHE A 113 -6.70 -24.51 -13.17
CA PHE A 113 -8.07 -24.02 -13.01
C PHE A 113 -8.16 -22.76 -12.15
N VAL A 114 -7.37 -22.67 -11.08
CA VAL A 114 -7.40 -21.50 -10.21
C VAL A 114 -6.74 -20.29 -10.88
N PHE A 115 -5.57 -20.47 -11.50
CA PHE A 115 -4.91 -19.39 -12.23
C PHE A 115 -5.73 -18.97 -13.45
N GLY A 116 -6.14 -19.92 -14.30
CA GLY A 116 -6.92 -19.62 -15.49
C GLY A 116 -8.24 -18.95 -15.16
N GLY A 117 -9.00 -19.48 -14.20
CA GLY A 117 -10.23 -18.84 -13.74
C GLY A 117 -9.99 -17.46 -13.13
N GLY A 118 -8.92 -17.31 -12.34
CA GLY A 118 -8.53 -16.05 -11.72
C GLY A 118 -8.19 -14.99 -12.76
N LEU A 119 -7.36 -15.32 -13.74
CA LEU A 119 -6.98 -14.42 -14.84
C LEU A 119 -8.19 -13.99 -15.68
N VAL A 120 -9.12 -14.90 -15.97
CA VAL A 120 -10.36 -14.57 -16.69
C VAL A 120 -11.22 -13.61 -15.87
N ILE A 121 -11.49 -13.93 -14.60
CA ILE A 121 -12.31 -13.08 -13.72
C ILE A 121 -11.62 -11.71 -13.51
N GLY A 122 -10.32 -11.69 -13.27
CA GLY A 122 -9.53 -10.47 -13.10
C GLY A 122 -9.55 -9.59 -14.35
N SER A 123 -9.42 -10.19 -15.53
CA SER A 123 -9.54 -9.48 -16.81
C SER A 123 -10.93 -8.89 -17.01
N LEU A 124 -11.98 -9.65 -16.70
CA LEU A 124 -13.36 -9.16 -16.78
C LEU A 124 -13.61 -7.98 -15.83
N ILE A 125 -13.15 -8.08 -14.58
CA ILE A 125 -13.23 -6.99 -13.60
C ILE A 125 -12.46 -5.76 -14.12
N ALA A 126 -11.24 -5.93 -14.62
CA ALA A 126 -10.45 -4.84 -15.17
C ALA A 126 -11.12 -4.17 -16.39
N LEU A 127 -11.76 -4.94 -17.26
CA LEU A 127 -12.50 -4.39 -18.41
C LEU A 127 -13.75 -3.62 -17.98
N VAL A 128 -14.49 -4.13 -16.99
CA VAL A 128 -15.71 -3.48 -16.47
C VAL A 128 -15.38 -2.18 -15.74
N PHE A 129 -14.42 -2.23 -14.82
CA PHE A 129 -14.08 -1.08 -13.97
C PHE A 129 -13.00 -0.17 -14.55
N GLY A 130 -12.28 -0.60 -15.60
CA GLY A 130 -11.13 0.12 -16.12
C GLY A 130 -11.48 1.50 -16.64
N ARG A 131 -12.61 1.67 -17.33
CA ARG A 131 -13.07 2.99 -17.79
C ARG A 131 -13.41 3.92 -16.61
N LEU A 132 -14.08 3.40 -15.58
CA LEU A 132 -14.37 4.17 -14.37
C LEU A 132 -13.08 4.63 -13.68
N LEU A 133 -12.13 3.71 -13.54
CA LEU A 133 -10.84 3.96 -12.92
C LEU A 133 -9.99 4.95 -13.72
N PHE A 134 -10.01 4.87 -15.06
CA PHE A 134 -9.36 5.86 -15.91
C PHE A 134 -9.97 7.26 -15.74
N LEU A 135 -11.30 7.37 -15.71
CA LEU A 135 -11.96 8.66 -15.47
C LEU A 135 -11.66 9.22 -14.08
N LEU A 136 -11.57 8.34 -13.08
CA LEU A 136 -11.15 8.73 -11.73
C LEU A 136 -9.70 9.23 -11.73
N LEU A 137 -8.80 8.57 -12.44
CA LEU A 137 -7.42 9.03 -12.62
C LEU A 137 -7.38 10.41 -13.28
N MET A 138 -8.07 10.60 -14.42
CA MET A 138 -8.13 11.89 -15.12
C MET A 138 -8.64 13.00 -14.20
N LYS A 139 -9.66 12.69 -13.39
CA LYS A 139 -10.16 13.62 -12.37
C LYS A 139 -9.13 13.94 -11.30
N LEU A 140 -8.34 12.97 -10.84
CA LEU A 140 -7.30 13.21 -9.83
C LEU A 140 -6.12 14.01 -10.38
N ILE A 141 -5.74 13.80 -11.64
CA ILE A 141 -4.65 14.55 -12.29
C ILE A 141 -5.12 15.86 -12.95
N HIS A 142 -6.39 16.25 -12.75
CA HIS A 142 -6.99 17.48 -13.27
C HIS A 142 -6.91 17.64 -14.80
N SER A 143 -6.94 16.51 -15.52
CA SER A 143 -6.84 16.50 -16.98
C SER A 143 -8.20 16.25 -17.63
N ILE A 144 -8.49 16.93 -18.74
CA ILE A 144 -9.77 16.80 -19.46
C ILE A 144 -9.85 15.41 -20.10
N PRO A 145 -10.95 14.66 -19.89
CA PRO A 145 -11.14 13.36 -20.53
C PRO A 145 -11.43 13.52 -22.04
N GLY A 146 -10.38 13.64 -22.85
CA GLY A 146 -10.47 13.69 -24.31
C GLY A 146 -10.32 12.33 -24.99
N SER A 147 -9.87 11.30 -24.27
CA SER A 147 -9.47 10.02 -24.86
C SER A 147 -10.35 8.83 -24.44
N THR A 148 -10.49 7.87 -25.34
CA THR A 148 -11.13 6.59 -25.03
C THR A 148 -10.15 5.69 -24.26
N PHE A 149 -10.53 5.27 -23.05
CA PHE A 149 -9.77 4.26 -22.33
C PHE A 149 -9.87 2.90 -23.04
N SER A 150 -8.72 2.33 -23.39
CA SER A 150 -8.60 0.96 -23.90
C SER A 150 -7.39 0.29 -23.27
N ILE A 151 -7.53 -0.95 -22.81
CA ILE A 151 -6.42 -1.74 -22.30
C ILE A 151 -5.68 -2.36 -23.49
N PRO A 152 -4.42 -1.97 -23.75
CA PRO A 152 -3.68 -2.48 -24.91
C PRO A 152 -3.27 -3.94 -24.72
N LEU A 153 -3.07 -4.66 -25.84
CA LEU A 153 -2.74 -6.09 -25.82
C LEU A 153 -1.43 -6.38 -25.06
N ILE A 154 -0.49 -5.44 -25.05
CA ILE A 154 0.76 -5.55 -24.29
C ILE A 154 0.51 -5.70 -22.78
N ALA A 155 -0.51 -5.03 -22.23
CA ALA A 155 -0.86 -5.13 -20.82
C ALA A 155 -1.35 -6.55 -20.46
N PHE A 156 -2.14 -7.16 -21.35
CA PHE A 156 -2.51 -8.58 -21.22
C PHE A 156 -1.28 -9.48 -21.31
N GLY A 157 -0.38 -9.23 -22.27
CA GLY A 157 0.87 -9.97 -22.42
C GLY A 157 1.73 -9.97 -21.16
N LEU A 158 1.93 -8.79 -20.53
CA LEU A 158 2.66 -8.65 -19.28
C LEU A 158 1.97 -9.37 -18.11
N MET A 159 0.63 -9.26 -18.00
CA MET A 159 -0.14 -9.98 -17.00
C MET A 159 0.02 -11.49 -17.17
N PHE A 160 -0.16 -12.01 -18.38
CA PHE A 160 0.02 -13.43 -18.67
C PHE A 160 1.45 -13.87 -18.37
N ALA A 161 2.47 -13.09 -18.73
CA ALA A 161 3.86 -13.42 -18.45
C ALA A 161 4.14 -13.54 -16.94
N LEU A 162 3.74 -12.54 -16.14
CA LEU A 162 3.92 -12.58 -14.68
C LEU A 162 3.22 -13.80 -14.06
N PHE A 163 1.93 -14.00 -14.37
CA PHE A 163 1.16 -15.09 -13.78
C PHE A 163 1.57 -16.46 -14.32
N PHE A 164 2.13 -16.54 -15.52
CA PHE A 164 2.74 -17.76 -16.04
C PHE A 164 4.02 -18.12 -15.27
N VAL A 165 4.89 -17.15 -14.98
CA VAL A 165 6.06 -17.36 -14.12
C VAL A 165 5.64 -17.83 -12.73
N ILE A 166 4.65 -17.17 -12.11
CA ILE A 166 4.11 -17.58 -10.80
C ILE A 166 3.52 -18.99 -10.89
N PHE A 167 2.77 -19.31 -11.95
CA PHE A 167 2.20 -20.64 -12.17
C PHE A 167 3.29 -21.72 -12.27
N LEU A 168 4.38 -21.47 -12.99
CA LEU A 168 5.49 -22.41 -13.10
C LEU A 168 6.15 -22.63 -11.73
N VAL A 169 6.50 -21.56 -11.03
CA VAL A 169 7.18 -21.64 -9.72
C VAL A 169 6.28 -22.36 -8.69
N THR A 170 5.00 -22.02 -8.63
CA THR A 170 4.04 -22.68 -7.72
C THR A 170 3.84 -24.15 -8.08
N SER A 171 3.71 -24.49 -9.36
CA SER A 171 3.56 -25.87 -9.82
C SER A 171 4.78 -26.73 -9.51
N VAL A 172 5.99 -26.22 -9.78
CA VAL A 172 7.25 -26.91 -9.43
C VAL A 172 7.36 -27.10 -7.92
N SER A 173 7.09 -26.03 -7.14
CA SER A 173 7.08 -26.09 -5.67
C SER A 173 6.10 -27.15 -5.14
N ASN A 174 4.93 -27.27 -5.77
CA ASN A 174 3.89 -28.24 -5.40
C ASN A 174 4.34 -29.68 -5.67
N ILE A 175 4.94 -29.93 -6.84
CA ILE A 175 5.46 -31.26 -7.22
C ILE A 175 6.57 -31.67 -6.24
N ILE A 176 7.55 -30.79 -5.99
CA ILE A 176 8.66 -31.08 -5.07
C ILE A 176 8.14 -31.46 -3.67
N ARG A 177 7.17 -30.69 -3.14
CA ARG A 177 6.59 -30.95 -1.82
C ARG A 177 5.84 -32.27 -1.73
N VAL A 178 5.11 -32.66 -2.77
CA VAL A 178 4.43 -33.97 -2.79
C VAL A 178 5.42 -35.11 -2.89
N HIS A 179 6.47 -34.96 -3.69
CA HIS A 179 7.47 -36.01 -3.90
C HIS A 179 8.29 -36.28 -2.65
N THR A 180 8.69 -35.22 -1.94
CA THR A 180 9.49 -35.28 -0.72
C THR A 180 8.67 -35.66 0.53
N ALA A 181 7.34 -35.54 0.49
CA ALA A 181 6.51 -35.92 1.62
C ALA A 181 6.45 -37.45 1.80
N SER A 182 6.69 -37.93 3.02
CA SER A 182 6.45 -39.32 3.39
C SER A 182 5.00 -39.50 3.89
N PRO A 183 4.23 -40.47 3.36
CA PRO A 183 2.84 -40.71 3.77
C PRO A 183 2.66 -40.89 5.29
N ILE A 184 3.64 -41.55 5.92
CA ILE A 184 3.65 -41.80 7.38
C ILE A 184 3.88 -40.51 8.18
N ALA A 185 4.79 -39.61 7.76
CA ALA A 185 4.96 -38.33 8.43
C ALA A 185 3.79 -37.38 8.18
N LEU A 186 3.08 -37.51 7.05
CA LEU A 186 1.87 -36.72 6.77
C LEU A 186 0.73 -37.08 7.72
N LEU A 187 0.54 -38.36 8.04
CA LEU A 187 -0.52 -38.83 8.94
C LEU A 187 -0.19 -38.63 10.43
N SER A 188 1.09 -38.62 10.81
CA SER A 188 1.52 -38.40 12.20
C SER A 188 1.79 -36.92 12.55
N SER A 189 1.82 -36.01 11.55
CA SER A 189 2.15 -34.59 11.76
C SER A 189 1.18 -33.80 12.64
N GLU A 190 -0.05 -34.28 12.83
CA GLU A 190 -1.03 -33.67 13.74
C GLU A 190 -0.76 -33.98 15.22
N LYS A 191 -0.12 -35.14 15.51
CA LYS A 191 0.15 -35.59 16.89
C LYS A 191 1.48 -35.06 17.44
N SER A 192 2.33 -34.50 16.60
CA SER A 192 3.56 -33.82 17.03
C SER A 192 3.22 -32.39 17.44
N GLY A 193 2.72 -32.20 18.67
CA GLY A 193 2.77 -30.90 19.31
C GLY A 193 4.19 -30.36 19.18
N GLU A 194 4.37 -29.16 18.60
CA GLU A 194 5.69 -28.55 18.51
C GLU A 194 6.35 -28.63 19.89
N LYS A 195 7.58 -29.15 19.99
CA LYS A 195 8.31 -29.15 21.27
C LYS A 195 8.64 -27.71 21.65
N ASP A 196 8.65 -27.41 22.95
CA ASP A 196 9.04 -26.08 23.44
C ASP A 196 10.48 -25.78 23.02
N LYS A 197 10.64 -24.81 22.13
CA LYS A 197 11.97 -24.35 21.70
C LYS A 197 12.63 -23.65 22.90
N LYS A 198 13.81 -24.12 23.31
CA LYS A 198 14.68 -23.38 24.22
C LYS A 198 15.08 -22.06 23.52
N GLY A 199 15.05 -20.93 24.23
CA GLY A 199 15.41 -19.62 23.66
C GLY A 199 14.27 -18.66 23.30
N LEU A 200 13.02 -18.91 23.74
CA LEU A 200 11.88 -18.01 23.46
C LEU A 200 12.00 -16.63 24.13
N LEU A 201 12.51 -16.56 25.37
CA LEU A 201 12.65 -15.31 26.11
C LEU A 201 13.68 -14.34 25.49
N PRO A 202 14.92 -14.74 25.17
CA PRO A 202 15.89 -13.82 24.56
C PRO A 202 15.43 -13.30 23.20
N LEU A 203 14.75 -14.12 22.38
CA LEU A 203 14.17 -13.67 21.11
C LEU A 203 13.02 -12.67 21.30
N ALA A 204 12.19 -12.87 22.34
CA ALA A 204 11.14 -11.91 22.69
C ALA A 204 11.73 -10.57 23.16
N LEU A 205 12.78 -10.60 23.99
CA LEU A 205 13.49 -9.40 24.44
C LEU A 205 14.18 -8.68 23.28
N LEU A 206 14.83 -9.41 22.37
CA LEU A 206 15.39 -8.85 21.14
C LEU A 206 14.32 -8.14 20.30
N GLY A 207 13.15 -8.77 20.12
CA GLY A 207 12.02 -8.16 19.43
C GLY A 207 11.52 -6.88 20.11
N LEU A 208 11.47 -6.85 21.45
CA LEU A 208 11.07 -5.66 22.21
C LEU A 208 12.09 -4.53 22.07
N ILE A 209 13.39 -4.84 22.18
CA ILE A 209 14.48 -3.87 22.02
C ILE A 209 14.47 -3.31 20.60
N LEU A 210 14.32 -4.16 19.58
CA LEU A 210 14.28 -3.72 18.19
C LEU A 210 13.07 -2.84 17.90
N LEU A 211 11.88 -3.21 18.41
CA LEU A 211 10.68 -2.39 18.25
C LEU A 211 10.79 -1.06 19.00
N GLY A 212 11.23 -1.11 20.27
CA GLY A 212 11.42 0.08 21.09
C GLY A 212 12.46 1.03 20.52
N GLY A 213 13.57 0.51 20.01
CA GLY A 213 14.58 1.29 19.29
C GLY A 213 14.01 1.91 18.02
N ALA A 214 13.29 1.14 17.21
CA ALA A 214 12.67 1.68 16.00
C ALA A 214 11.65 2.78 16.29
N TYR A 215 10.84 2.61 17.34
CA TYR A 215 9.89 3.62 17.80
C TYR A 215 10.57 4.86 18.39
N TYR A 216 11.65 4.67 19.15
CA TYR A 216 12.44 5.76 19.68
C TYR A 216 12.98 6.62 18.54
N PHE A 217 13.68 6.03 17.58
CA PHE A 217 14.21 6.78 16.43
C PHE A 217 13.11 7.39 15.55
N ALA A 218 11.99 6.69 15.34
CA ALA A 218 10.85 7.25 14.61
C ALA A 218 10.25 8.49 15.32
N TRP A 219 10.26 8.52 16.66
CA TRP A 219 9.70 9.61 17.44
C TRP A 219 10.69 10.77 17.68
N THR A 220 11.99 10.50 17.74
CA THR A 220 13.01 11.54 18.00
C THR A 220 13.60 12.17 16.74
N THR A 221 13.38 11.58 15.56
CA THR A 221 13.86 12.17 14.30
C THR A 221 13.03 13.41 13.95
N GLU A 222 13.71 14.56 13.90
CA GLU A 222 13.12 15.88 13.65
C GLU A 222 13.78 16.59 12.46
N ILE A 223 14.51 15.86 11.61
CA ILE A 223 15.16 16.43 10.43
C ILE A 223 14.53 15.79 9.19
N PRO A 224 13.93 16.55 8.25
CA PRO A 224 13.17 15.99 7.13
C PRO A 224 13.96 15.01 6.26
N GLY A 225 15.16 15.41 5.80
CA GLY A 225 15.99 14.56 4.95
C GLY A 225 16.43 13.26 5.64
N ILE A 226 16.74 13.31 6.93
CA ILE A 226 17.07 12.13 7.73
C ILE A 226 15.83 11.24 7.92
N ALA A 227 14.66 11.83 8.16
CA ALA A 227 13.40 11.09 8.30
C ALA A 227 13.09 10.26 7.04
N LEU A 228 13.27 10.84 5.85
CA LEU A 228 13.12 10.14 4.57
C LEU A 228 14.11 8.97 4.44
N GLY A 229 15.39 9.18 4.78
CA GLY A 229 16.41 8.13 4.72
C GLY A 229 16.21 7.00 5.74
N LEU A 230 15.71 7.31 6.94
CA LEU A 230 15.46 6.34 8.01
C LEU A 230 14.14 5.59 7.87
N PHE A 231 13.18 6.10 7.09
CA PHE A 231 11.86 5.48 6.95
C PHE A 231 11.93 4.00 6.57
N PHE A 232 12.67 3.64 5.51
CA PHE A 232 12.75 2.24 5.05
C PHE A 232 13.51 1.33 6.03
N PRO A 233 14.71 1.69 6.54
CA PRO A 233 15.38 0.89 7.57
C PRO A 233 14.52 0.66 8.82
N LEU A 234 13.84 1.70 9.32
CA LEU A 234 12.96 1.58 10.48
C LEU A 234 11.73 0.73 10.18
N ALA A 235 11.13 0.86 8.99
CA ALA A 235 10.04 -0.02 8.56
C ALA A 235 10.47 -1.49 8.53
N ILE A 236 11.66 -1.80 8.00
CA ILE A 236 12.22 -3.17 8.01
C ILE A 236 12.44 -3.66 9.44
N ALA A 237 12.99 -2.82 10.33
CA ALA A 237 13.18 -3.15 11.74
C ALA A 237 11.84 -3.45 12.43
N VAL A 238 10.80 -2.64 12.19
CA VAL A 238 9.44 -2.87 12.70
C VAL A 238 8.87 -4.18 12.16
N ILE A 239 9.06 -4.51 10.88
CA ILE A 239 8.63 -5.79 10.30
C ILE A 239 9.29 -6.95 11.06
N ILE A 240 10.62 -6.95 11.19
CA ILE A 240 11.37 -8.01 11.88
C ILE A 240 10.94 -8.13 13.34
N ALA A 241 10.88 -7.00 14.05
CA ALA A 241 10.49 -6.95 15.46
C ALA A 241 9.07 -7.48 15.67
N THR A 242 8.13 -7.10 14.81
CA THR A 242 6.75 -7.58 14.85
C THR A 242 6.70 -9.10 14.67
N TYR A 243 7.43 -9.66 13.70
CA TYR A 243 7.51 -11.11 13.55
C TYR A 243 8.07 -11.79 14.81
N LEU A 244 9.14 -11.27 15.41
CA LEU A 244 9.72 -11.82 16.64
C LEU A 244 8.73 -11.75 17.83
N LEU A 245 8.04 -10.63 18.00
CA LEU A 245 7.08 -10.42 19.08
C LEU A 245 5.84 -11.29 18.94
N PHE A 246 5.30 -11.44 17.75
CA PHE A 246 4.17 -12.36 17.53
C PHE A 246 4.60 -13.82 17.68
N LEU A 247 5.78 -14.21 17.17
CA LEU A 247 6.27 -15.59 17.22
C LEU A 247 6.72 -16.05 18.61
N CYS A 248 7.38 -15.18 19.36
CA CYS A 248 8.00 -15.52 20.64
C CYS A 248 7.42 -14.71 21.79
N GLY A 249 7.27 -13.39 21.63
CA GLY A 249 6.77 -12.49 22.67
C GLY A 249 5.36 -12.84 23.15
N SER A 250 4.43 -13.08 22.24
CA SER A 250 3.05 -13.45 22.57
C SER A 250 2.97 -14.73 23.41
N ILE A 251 3.83 -15.71 23.12
CA ILE A 251 3.95 -16.97 23.86
C ILE A 251 4.53 -16.71 25.26
N VAL A 252 5.57 -15.87 25.37
CA VAL A 252 6.17 -15.48 26.66
C VAL A 252 5.15 -14.76 27.54
N VAL A 253 4.39 -13.79 27.00
CA VAL A 253 3.32 -13.10 27.71
C VAL A 253 2.28 -14.09 28.24
N LEU A 254 1.84 -15.03 27.40
CA LEU A 254 0.87 -16.05 27.83
C LEU A 254 1.45 -16.99 28.89
N ARG A 255 2.76 -17.29 28.89
CA ARG A 255 3.42 -18.02 29.99
C ARG A 255 3.41 -17.23 31.29
N LEU A 256 3.71 -15.94 31.25
CA LEU A 256 3.67 -15.07 32.42
C LEU A 256 2.25 -14.99 32.99
N LEU A 257 1.22 -14.89 32.14
CA LEU A 257 -0.18 -14.91 32.58
C LEU A 257 -0.57 -16.24 33.24
N ARG A 258 -0.04 -17.38 32.76
CA ARG A 258 -0.24 -18.69 33.41
C ARG A 258 0.38 -18.80 34.80
N MET A 259 1.47 -18.06 35.06
CA MET A 259 2.12 -18.08 36.38
C MET A 259 1.30 -17.33 37.44
N LYS A 260 0.46 -16.39 37.05
CA LYS A 260 -0.41 -15.63 37.96
C LYS A 260 -1.64 -16.47 38.37
N LYS A 261 -1.50 -17.23 39.46
CA LYS A 261 -2.54 -18.16 39.97
C LYS A 261 -3.90 -17.49 40.18
N SER A 262 -3.94 -16.25 40.67
CA SER A 262 -5.19 -15.51 40.93
C SER A 262 -6.01 -15.22 39.67
N LEU A 263 -5.35 -15.16 38.50
CA LEU A 263 -6.00 -14.96 37.20
C LEU A 263 -6.28 -16.31 36.52
N TYR A 264 -5.27 -17.18 36.44
CA TYR A 264 -5.30 -18.36 35.58
C TYR A 264 -6.30 -19.44 36.00
N TYR A 265 -6.54 -19.63 37.30
CA TYR A 265 -7.45 -20.68 37.79
C TYR A 265 -8.94 -20.30 37.77
N GLN A 266 -9.27 -19.08 37.33
CA GLN A 266 -10.68 -18.72 37.10
C GLN A 266 -11.19 -19.43 35.82
N PRO A 267 -12.38 -20.07 35.84
CA PRO A 267 -12.85 -20.93 34.74
C PRO A 267 -12.82 -20.27 33.36
N ASP A 268 -13.31 -19.03 33.25
CA ASP A 268 -13.33 -18.27 31.99
C ASP A 268 -11.91 -17.95 31.47
N HIS A 269 -10.99 -17.59 32.37
CA HIS A 269 -9.63 -17.20 32.02
C HIS A 269 -8.75 -18.41 31.69
N PHE A 270 -8.89 -19.51 32.42
CA PHE A 270 -8.14 -20.74 32.17
C PHE A 270 -8.31 -21.21 30.72
N VAL A 271 -9.56 -21.33 30.27
CA VAL A 271 -9.90 -21.82 28.93
C VAL A 271 -9.44 -20.83 27.86
N THR A 272 -9.61 -19.52 28.10
CA THR A 272 -9.18 -18.46 27.17
C THR A 272 -7.66 -18.43 27.02
N ILE A 273 -6.92 -18.32 28.12
CA ILE A 273 -5.44 -18.25 28.12
C ILE A 273 -4.85 -19.53 27.53
N SER A 274 -5.40 -20.70 27.90
CA SER A 274 -4.90 -21.97 27.37
C SER A 274 -5.20 -22.17 25.89
N GLY A 275 -6.37 -21.75 25.42
CA GLY A 275 -6.68 -21.76 23.98
C GLY A 275 -5.85 -20.77 23.18
N MET A 276 -5.67 -19.55 23.69
CA MET A 276 -4.81 -18.55 23.05
C MET A 276 -3.36 -19.00 22.96
N PHE A 277 -2.84 -19.69 23.99
CA PHE A 277 -1.48 -20.26 23.98
C PHE A 277 -1.28 -21.24 22.82
N HIS A 278 -2.25 -22.12 22.60
CA HIS A 278 -2.22 -23.07 21.48
C HIS A 278 -2.29 -22.35 20.13
N ARG A 279 -3.24 -21.41 19.98
CA ARG A 279 -3.42 -20.63 18.75
C ARG A 279 -2.20 -19.78 18.39
N MET A 280 -1.56 -19.14 19.37
CA MET A 280 -0.34 -18.36 19.14
C MET A 280 0.78 -19.26 18.64
N ARG A 281 0.96 -20.44 19.24
CA ARG A 281 1.98 -21.39 18.81
C ARG A 281 1.81 -21.81 17.34
N GLN A 282 0.58 -22.11 16.93
CA GLN A 282 0.32 -22.61 15.58
C GLN A 282 0.25 -21.50 14.52
N ASN A 283 -0.30 -20.32 14.87
CA ASN A 283 -0.73 -19.30 13.90
C ASN A 283 -0.15 -17.90 14.13
N ALA A 284 0.85 -17.73 14.99
CA ALA A 284 1.52 -16.43 15.23
C ALA A 284 2.02 -15.75 13.95
N ARG A 285 2.63 -16.52 13.02
CA ARG A 285 3.15 -15.97 11.76
C ARG A 285 2.06 -15.26 10.95
N GLY A 286 0.88 -15.87 10.84
CA GLY A 286 -0.24 -15.28 10.10
C GLY A 286 -0.70 -13.96 10.72
N LEU A 287 -0.73 -13.88 12.06
CA LEU A 287 -1.09 -12.63 12.75
C LEU A 287 -0.07 -11.52 12.52
N ALA A 288 1.22 -11.84 12.59
CA ALA A 288 2.29 -10.90 12.27
C ALA A 288 2.12 -10.38 10.84
N THR A 289 1.89 -11.27 9.87
CA THR A 289 1.66 -10.89 8.48
C THR A 289 0.45 -9.97 8.33
N ILE A 290 -0.68 -10.27 8.99
CA ILE A 290 -1.87 -9.42 8.95
C ILE A 290 -1.56 -8.03 9.52
N CYS A 291 -0.86 -7.94 10.65
CA CYS A 291 -0.45 -6.68 11.28
C CYS A 291 0.41 -5.84 10.33
N ILE A 292 1.41 -6.45 9.70
CA ILE A 292 2.29 -5.75 8.75
C ILE A 292 1.54 -5.31 7.51
N LEU A 293 0.68 -6.14 6.92
CA LEU A 293 -0.12 -5.75 5.75
C LEU A 293 -1.09 -4.61 6.07
N SER A 294 -1.70 -4.65 7.25
CA SER A 294 -2.57 -3.59 7.75
C SER A 294 -1.80 -2.28 7.92
N THR A 295 -0.58 -2.35 8.48
CA THR A 295 0.30 -1.19 8.65
C THR A 295 0.74 -0.63 7.30
N MET A 296 1.18 -1.48 6.37
CA MET A 296 1.54 -1.07 5.00
C MET A 296 0.37 -0.39 4.29
N LEU A 297 -0.85 -0.94 4.40
CA LEU A 297 -2.04 -0.32 3.84
C LEU A 297 -2.29 1.07 4.43
N VAL A 298 -2.28 1.19 5.77
CA VAL A 298 -2.56 2.48 6.42
C VAL A 298 -1.49 3.51 6.06
N VAL A 299 -0.22 3.15 6.08
CA VAL A 299 0.90 4.03 5.66
C VAL A 299 0.74 4.46 4.20
N THR A 300 0.51 3.53 3.28
CA THR A 300 0.39 3.84 1.85
C THR A 300 -0.80 4.77 1.57
N VAL A 301 -1.98 4.47 2.12
CA VAL A 301 -3.18 5.28 1.88
C VAL A 301 -3.06 6.64 2.55
N SER A 302 -2.66 6.70 3.83
CA SER A 302 -2.56 7.99 4.53
C SER A 302 -1.46 8.88 3.97
N GLY A 303 -0.30 8.32 3.61
CA GLY A 303 0.81 9.08 3.01
C GLY A 303 0.46 9.64 1.65
N THR A 304 -0.10 8.82 0.75
CA THR A 304 -0.51 9.28 -0.59
C THR A 304 -1.69 10.25 -0.54
N LEU A 305 -2.63 10.07 0.39
CA LEU A 305 -3.73 11.00 0.61
C LEU A 305 -3.24 12.35 1.17
N SER A 306 -2.28 12.34 2.10
CA SER A 306 -1.68 13.57 2.65
C SER A 306 -0.97 14.36 1.56
N LEU A 307 -0.20 13.69 0.70
CA LEU A 307 0.47 14.32 -0.44
C LEU A 307 -0.53 14.90 -1.45
N TYR A 308 -1.63 14.20 -1.72
CA TYR A 308 -2.63 14.69 -2.66
C TYR A 308 -3.43 15.88 -2.12
N LEU A 309 -3.92 15.79 -0.88
CA LEU A 309 -4.70 16.87 -0.26
C LEU A 309 -3.82 18.08 0.10
N GLY A 310 -2.55 17.85 0.40
CA GLY A 310 -1.58 18.90 0.74
C GLY A 310 -0.89 19.53 -0.48
N SER A 311 -1.19 19.10 -1.71
CA SER A 311 -0.48 19.56 -2.91
C SER A 311 -0.56 21.08 -3.12
N GLY A 312 -1.69 21.69 -2.77
CA GLY A 312 -1.86 23.14 -2.86
C GLY A 312 -0.93 23.90 -1.90
N GLU A 313 -0.80 23.43 -0.66
CA GLU A 313 0.11 24.01 0.34
C GLU A 313 1.57 23.80 -0.06
N MET A 314 1.94 22.59 -0.49
CA MET A 314 3.29 22.28 -0.95
C MET A 314 3.70 23.22 -2.10
N MET A 315 2.82 23.36 -3.09
CA MET A 315 3.08 24.20 -4.25
C MET A 315 3.09 25.69 -3.88
N ARG A 316 2.17 26.16 -3.03
CA ARG A 316 2.16 27.56 -2.59
C ARG A 316 3.37 27.91 -1.74
N SER A 317 3.89 26.96 -0.98
CA SER A 317 5.13 27.12 -0.22
C SER A 317 6.34 27.28 -1.15
N MET A 318 6.37 26.60 -2.31
CA MET A 318 7.43 26.76 -3.31
C MET A 318 7.30 28.06 -4.12
N TYR A 319 6.07 28.52 -4.35
CA TYR A 319 5.76 29.72 -5.15
C TYR A 319 5.01 30.79 -4.32
N PRO A 320 5.70 31.53 -3.43
CA PRO A 320 5.13 32.69 -2.74
C PRO A 320 4.50 33.74 -3.67
N TYR A 321 5.20 34.07 -4.76
CA TYR A 321 4.68 34.79 -5.91
C TYR A 321 4.23 33.81 -7.00
N ASP A 322 3.18 34.17 -7.72
CA ASP A 322 2.56 33.31 -8.74
C ASP A 322 3.47 33.04 -9.93
N ALA A 323 4.31 34.01 -10.31
CA ALA A 323 5.33 33.80 -11.31
C ALA A 323 6.59 34.64 -11.08
N GLN A 324 7.70 34.12 -11.61
CA GLN A 324 8.99 34.76 -11.69
C GLN A 324 9.45 34.75 -13.14
N VAL A 325 9.70 35.94 -13.71
CA VAL A 325 10.15 36.09 -15.10
C VAL A 325 11.59 36.58 -15.09
N TYR A 326 12.51 35.77 -15.59
CA TYR A 326 13.93 36.11 -15.66
C TYR A 326 14.25 36.95 -16.88
N VAL A 327 15.19 37.86 -16.72
CA VAL A 327 15.67 38.80 -17.74
C VAL A 327 17.20 38.65 -17.79
N PRO A 328 17.84 38.75 -18.95
CA PRO A 328 19.30 38.66 -19.05
C PRO A 328 20.01 39.68 -18.16
N GLU A 329 21.13 39.27 -17.57
CA GLU A 329 21.99 40.11 -16.71
C GLU A 329 22.42 41.42 -17.40
N THR A 330 22.48 41.42 -18.73
CA THR A 330 22.89 42.57 -19.55
C THR A 330 21.78 43.59 -19.81
N ALA A 331 20.56 43.38 -19.32
CA ALA A 331 19.44 44.28 -19.54
C ALA A 331 19.65 45.63 -18.83
N THR A 332 19.54 46.71 -19.59
CA THR A 332 19.56 48.08 -19.05
C THR A 332 18.28 48.40 -18.29
N THR A 333 18.33 49.39 -17.38
CA THR A 333 17.15 49.87 -16.63
C THR A 333 15.98 50.23 -17.54
N GLN A 334 16.22 50.86 -18.69
CA GLN A 334 15.15 51.19 -19.64
C GLN A 334 14.51 49.93 -20.24
N GLN A 335 15.31 48.93 -20.60
CA GLN A 335 14.79 47.66 -21.10
C GLN A 335 13.96 46.93 -20.05
N ILE A 336 14.35 47.01 -18.76
CA ILE A 336 13.58 46.44 -17.65
C ILE A 336 12.21 47.14 -17.54
N VAL A 337 12.14 48.47 -17.64
CA VAL A 337 10.85 49.19 -17.66
C VAL A 337 10.00 48.79 -18.88
N ASP A 338 10.61 48.63 -20.04
CA ASP A 338 9.92 48.19 -21.26
C ASP A 338 9.39 46.75 -21.13
N PHE A 339 10.10 45.88 -20.39
CA PHE A 339 9.64 44.54 -20.06
C PHE A 339 8.45 44.54 -19.11
N ASP A 340 8.42 45.40 -18.08
CA ASP A 340 7.26 45.58 -17.20
C ASP A 340 6.01 45.98 -18.01
N ALA A 341 6.16 46.95 -18.92
CA ALA A 341 5.07 47.36 -19.82
C ALA A 341 4.62 46.22 -20.75
N THR A 342 5.57 45.42 -21.26
CA THR A 342 5.28 44.28 -22.13
C THR A 342 4.50 43.20 -21.38
N LEU A 343 4.90 42.85 -20.15
CA LEU A 343 4.19 41.88 -19.31
C LEU A 343 2.76 42.34 -19.03
N ASN A 344 2.54 43.61 -18.73
CA ASN A 344 1.20 44.18 -18.53
C ASN A 344 0.33 44.16 -19.79
N ARG A 345 0.92 44.38 -20.97
CA ARG A 345 0.20 44.27 -22.24
C ARG A 345 -0.28 42.84 -22.47
N ILE A 346 0.60 41.84 -22.29
CA ILE A 346 0.22 40.42 -22.44
C ILE A 346 -0.84 40.05 -21.40
N ALA A 347 -0.71 40.53 -20.17
CA ALA A 347 -1.71 40.30 -19.12
C ALA A 347 -3.10 40.81 -19.52
N ALA A 348 -3.18 42.03 -20.06
CA ALA A 348 -4.43 42.59 -20.57
C ALA A 348 -5.01 41.79 -21.75
N GLU A 349 -4.17 41.31 -22.67
CA GLU A 349 -4.59 40.45 -23.80
C GLU A 349 -5.19 39.11 -23.33
N HIS A 350 -4.74 38.63 -22.17
CA HIS A 350 -5.19 37.37 -21.57
C HIS A 350 -6.19 37.55 -20.41
N ASN A 351 -6.76 38.74 -20.22
CA ASN A 351 -7.74 39.03 -19.15
C ASN A 351 -7.24 38.76 -17.73
N VAL A 352 -5.94 38.93 -17.48
CA VAL A 352 -5.36 38.83 -16.13
C VAL A 352 -4.78 40.17 -15.69
N THR A 353 -4.77 40.40 -14.38
CA THR A 353 -4.19 41.61 -13.78
C THR A 353 -2.92 41.24 -13.02
N LEU A 354 -1.86 42.01 -13.23
CA LEU A 354 -0.59 41.79 -12.55
C LEU A 354 -0.48 42.70 -11.33
N SER A 355 0.08 42.17 -10.26
CA SER A 355 0.48 42.93 -9.08
C SER A 355 1.73 42.33 -8.47
N ALA A 356 2.35 43.01 -7.51
CA ALA A 356 3.45 42.43 -6.76
C ALA A 356 3.45 42.97 -5.32
N ASP A 357 3.22 42.09 -4.36
CA ASP A 357 3.14 42.46 -2.95
C ASP A 357 4.53 42.43 -2.27
N LYS A 358 5.11 43.61 -2.03
CA LYS A 358 6.41 43.77 -1.35
C LYS A 358 6.44 43.13 0.05
N THR A 359 5.30 42.94 0.72
CA THR A 359 5.26 42.31 2.05
C THR A 359 5.64 40.82 2.01
N LYS A 360 5.58 40.19 0.83
CA LYS A 360 6.02 38.81 0.63
C LYS A 360 7.54 38.67 0.61
N LEU A 361 8.31 39.76 0.45
CA LEU A 361 9.77 39.70 0.38
C LEU A 361 10.39 39.32 1.73
N VAL A 362 11.40 38.46 1.70
CA VAL A 362 12.04 37.90 2.90
C VAL A 362 13.56 38.09 2.82
N ARG A 363 14.17 38.61 3.88
CA ARG A 363 15.63 38.79 4.00
C ARG A 363 16.29 37.79 4.95
N GLU A 364 15.49 37.17 5.82
CA GLU A 364 15.92 36.14 6.76
C GLU A 364 15.07 34.89 6.55
N LEU A 365 15.70 33.74 6.37
CA LEU A 365 14.96 32.49 6.22
C LEU A 365 14.15 32.19 7.50
N PRO A 366 12.84 31.88 7.39
CA PRO A 366 12.06 31.45 8.54
C PRO A 366 12.69 30.24 9.24
N GLU A 367 12.52 30.14 10.55
CA GLU A 367 13.09 29.07 11.35
C GLU A 367 12.64 27.69 10.83
N GLY A 368 13.61 26.86 10.41
CA GLY A 368 13.36 25.53 9.84
C GLY A 368 13.22 25.46 8.31
N GLU A 369 13.39 26.59 7.60
CA GLU A 369 13.52 26.58 6.14
C GLU A 369 14.99 26.45 5.69
N GLU A 370 15.28 25.40 4.94
CA GLU A 370 16.62 25.15 4.38
C GLU A 370 16.78 25.69 2.95
N PHE A 371 15.69 26.15 2.32
CA PHE A 371 15.67 26.56 0.92
C PHE A 371 15.20 28.01 0.75
N ARG A 372 15.96 28.79 -0.02
CA ARG A 372 15.58 30.15 -0.46
C ARG A 372 14.53 30.04 -1.57
N ARG A 373 13.39 30.68 -1.37
CA ARG A 373 12.26 30.69 -2.31
C ARG A 373 12.34 31.90 -3.25
N ASN A 374 11.40 31.98 -4.20
CA ASN A 374 11.32 33.09 -5.14
C ASN A 374 10.97 34.47 -4.51
N ASN A 375 10.92 34.61 -3.19
CA ASN A 375 10.73 35.88 -2.49
C ASN A 375 11.92 36.29 -1.62
N PHE A 376 13.00 35.51 -1.63
CA PHE A 376 14.21 35.82 -0.87
C PHE A 376 14.97 36.98 -1.52
N VAL A 377 15.51 37.89 -0.71
CA VAL A 377 16.27 39.07 -1.12
C VAL A 377 17.64 39.02 -0.45
N TRP A 378 18.71 39.12 -1.23
CA TRP A 378 20.09 39.15 -0.73
C TRP A 378 20.45 40.54 -0.17
N GLU A 379 21.53 40.60 0.60
CA GLU A 379 22.02 41.86 1.17
C GLU A 379 22.48 42.84 0.08
N ASP A 380 23.03 42.29 -1.01
CA ASP A 380 23.52 42.98 -2.20
C ASP A 380 22.49 43.04 -3.35
N SER A 381 21.25 42.58 -3.14
CA SER A 381 20.20 42.65 -4.16
C SER A 381 19.89 44.10 -4.54
N GLU A 382 20.09 44.42 -5.82
CA GLU A 382 19.75 45.72 -6.38
C GLU A 382 18.32 45.72 -6.94
N PHE A 383 17.49 46.62 -6.42
CA PHE A 383 16.12 46.80 -6.90
C PHE A 383 16.09 47.82 -8.04
N VAL A 384 15.35 47.49 -9.09
CA VAL A 384 15.00 48.45 -10.13
C VAL A 384 13.56 48.87 -9.92
N GLU A 385 13.32 50.17 -9.79
CA GLU A 385 11.96 50.71 -9.73
C GLU A 385 11.29 50.51 -11.10
N VAL A 386 10.21 49.74 -11.10
CA VAL A 386 9.34 49.55 -12.26
C VAL A 386 7.91 49.94 -11.89
N PRO A 387 7.07 50.36 -12.87
CA PRO A 387 5.75 50.91 -12.58
C PRO A 387 4.78 49.96 -11.88
N THR A 388 4.85 48.66 -12.18
CA THR A 388 3.80 47.71 -11.78
C THR A 388 4.30 46.57 -10.89
N LEU A 389 5.48 46.02 -11.19
CA LEU A 389 6.00 44.81 -10.55
C LEU A 389 7.17 45.09 -9.58
N ILE A 390 7.77 44.03 -9.07
CA ILE A 390 9.03 44.10 -8.32
C ILE A 390 10.12 43.45 -9.17
N PHE A 391 11.21 44.15 -9.43
CA PHE A 391 12.38 43.62 -10.11
C PHE A 391 13.63 43.70 -9.22
N TYR A 392 14.29 42.57 -9.03
CA TYR A 392 15.59 42.44 -8.39
C TYR A 392 16.20 41.08 -8.78
N ASP A 393 17.52 40.95 -8.68
CA ASP A 393 18.29 39.75 -9.05
C ASP A 393 17.82 39.16 -10.40
N GLU A 394 17.79 40.02 -11.42
CA GLU A 394 17.52 39.65 -12.82
C GLU A 394 16.13 39.07 -13.08
N ALA A 395 15.17 39.25 -12.16
CA ALA A 395 13.85 38.69 -12.37
C ALA A 395 12.71 39.54 -11.79
N PHE A 396 11.60 39.58 -12.52
CA PHE A 396 10.33 40.09 -12.06
C PHE A 396 9.68 39.12 -11.09
N ARG A 397 9.04 39.62 -10.04
CA ARG A 397 8.10 38.90 -9.19
C ARG A 397 6.71 39.44 -9.44
N LEU A 398 5.76 38.53 -9.69
CA LEU A 398 4.39 38.88 -10.00
C LEU A 398 3.39 37.92 -9.36
N ASP A 399 2.30 38.52 -8.90
CA ASP A 399 1.04 37.87 -8.57
C ASP A 399 0.06 38.12 -9.72
N ILE A 400 -0.72 37.10 -10.06
CA ILE A 400 -1.59 37.10 -11.24
C ILE A 400 -3.02 36.90 -10.75
N GLU A 401 -3.85 37.93 -10.89
CA GLU A 401 -5.27 37.84 -10.59
C GLU A 401 -6.06 37.54 -11.88
N GLY A 402 -6.78 36.42 -11.87
CA GLY A 402 -7.56 35.95 -13.02
C GLY A 402 -8.09 34.54 -12.82
N LYS A 403 -8.78 34.01 -13.84
CA LYS A 403 -9.13 32.57 -13.86
C LYS A 403 -7.89 31.75 -14.14
N THR A 404 -7.79 30.55 -13.57
CA THR A 404 -6.61 29.66 -13.75
C THR A 404 -6.27 29.39 -15.21
N GLU A 405 -7.27 29.20 -16.08
CA GLU A 405 -7.06 29.00 -17.53
C GLU A 405 -6.42 30.23 -18.20
N ASP A 406 -6.87 31.43 -17.81
CA ASP A 406 -6.36 32.71 -18.30
C ASP A 406 -4.92 32.95 -17.78
N CYS A 407 -4.66 32.62 -16.51
CA CYS A 407 -3.32 32.69 -15.91
C CYS A 407 -2.33 31.75 -16.60
N LEU A 408 -2.74 30.50 -16.89
CA LEU A 408 -1.93 29.54 -17.64
C LEU A 408 -1.63 30.05 -19.06
N ALA A 409 -2.64 30.56 -19.76
CA ALA A 409 -2.48 31.11 -21.09
C ALA A 409 -1.53 32.32 -21.11
N PHE A 410 -1.63 33.21 -20.11
CA PHE A 410 -0.71 34.33 -19.93
C PHE A 410 0.74 33.85 -19.75
N VAL A 411 0.99 32.93 -18.81
CA VAL A 411 2.34 32.41 -18.56
C VAL A 411 2.91 31.73 -19.81
N GLN A 412 2.10 30.96 -20.54
CA GLN A 412 2.50 30.34 -21.79
C GLN A 412 2.86 31.39 -22.85
N ALA A 413 2.06 32.44 -23.00
CA ALA A 413 2.35 33.53 -23.92
C ALA A 413 3.65 34.28 -23.57
N VAL A 414 3.90 34.53 -22.28
CA VAL A 414 5.18 35.08 -21.81
C VAL A 414 6.34 34.13 -22.15
N ARG A 415 6.18 32.82 -21.90
CA ARG A 415 7.21 31.82 -22.24
C ARG A 415 7.51 31.79 -23.73
N ASP A 416 6.50 31.85 -24.58
CA ASP A 416 6.65 31.83 -26.05
C ASP A 416 7.30 33.11 -26.58
N GLN A 417 6.88 34.28 -26.06
CA GLN A 417 7.41 35.57 -26.48
C GLN A 417 8.87 35.77 -26.05
N PHE A 418 9.22 35.37 -24.82
CA PHE A 418 10.55 35.59 -24.28
C PHE A 418 11.52 34.44 -24.57
N GLY A 419 11.02 33.20 -24.76
CA GLY A 419 11.85 32.03 -25.07
C GLY A 419 12.57 32.10 -26.42
N GLN A 420 12.07 32.87 -27.39
CA GLN A 420 12.70 33.05 -28.71
C GLN A 420 13.92 34.00 -28.69
N SER A 421 14.09 34.80 -27.63
CA SER A 421 15.13 35.85 -27.56
C SER A 421 16.47 35.34 -26.99
N PHE A 422 16.52 34.12 -26.44
CA PHE A 422 17.66 33.59 -25.68
C PHE A 422 18.10 32.20 -26.16
N ASN A 423 18.57 32.10 -27.40
CA ASN A 423 18.99 30.83 -28.03
C ASN A 423 20.21 30.13 -27.38
N GLU A 424 20.90 30.76 -26.43
CA GLU A 424 22.15 30.21 -25.85
C GLU A 424 21.98 29.57 -24.47
N ASN A 425 20.82 29.72 -23.80
CA ASN A 425 20.59 29.07 -22.50
C ASN A 425 19.13 28.59 -22.37
N PRO A 426 18.80 27.34 -22.73
CA PRO A 426 17.43 26.85 -22.81
C PRO A 426 16.75 26.57 -21.46
N ASN A 427 17.43 26.81 -20.33
CA ASN A 427 16.92 26.49 -19.00
C ASN A 427 16.42 27.74 -18.26
N LEU A 428 15.10 27.93 -18.37
CA LEU A 428 14.19 28.79 -17.58
C LEU A 428 14.16 30.30 -17.84
N ILE A 429 13.00 30.79 -18.30
CA ILE A 429 12.66 32.23 -18.27
C ILE A 429 11.34 32.52 -17.55
N VAL A 430 10.48 31.52 -17.28
CA VAL A 430 9.30 31.69 -16.42
C VAL A 430 9.19 30.51 -15.46
N ALA A 431 9.28 30.79 -14.16
CA ALA A 431 8.92 29.85 -13.10
C ALA A 431 7.57 30.28 -12.52
N ASP A 432 6.54 29.46 -12.65
CA ASP A 432 5.18 29.82 -12.26
C ASP A 432 4.46 28.72 -11.49
N TYR A 433 3.59 29.16 -10.58
CA TYR A 433 2.75 28.30 -9.75
C TYR A 433 1.80 27.45 -10.59
N TYR A 434 1.23 27.99 -11.66
CA TYR A 434 0.14 27.36 -12.39
C TYR A 434 0.59 26.12 -13.17
N THR A 435 1.67 26.23 -13.94
CA THR A 435 2.30 25.11 -14.66
C THR A 435 2.85 24.08 -13.68
N ALA A 436 3.51 24.54 -12.60
CA ALA A 436 4.01 23.63 -11.56
C ALA A 436 2.89 22.87 -10.85
N MET A 437 1.74 23.52 -10.62
CA MET A 437 0.57 22.87 -10.03
C MET A 437 -0.06 21.86 -10.99
N GLU A 438 -0.15 22.19 -12.29
CA GLU A 438 -0.61 21.26 -13.33
C GLU A 438 0.27 20.00 -13.36
N ASP A 439 1.59 20.14 -13.41
CA ASP A 439 2.53 19.02 -13.36
C ASP A 439 2.44 18.25 -12.03
N GLY A 440 2.27 18.97 -10.92
CA GLY A 440 2.08 18.43 -9.58
C GLY A 440 0.87 17.51 -9.48
N TYR A 441 -0.25 17.83 -10.13
CA TYR A 441 -1.44 16.96 -10.13
C TYR A 441 -1.15 15.58 -10.74
N GLY A 442 -0.30 15.49 -11.76
CA GLY A 442 0.14 14.21 -12.33
C GLY A 442 0.91 13.36 -11.34
N PHE A 443 1.83 13.98 -10.60
CA PHE A 443 2.63 13.29 -9.60
C PHE A 443 1.79 12.85 -8.39
N TYR A 444 1.12 13.79 -7.71
CA TYR A 444 0.37 13.49 -6.49
C TYR A 444 -0.90 12.67 -6.77
N GLY A 445 -1.62 12.98 -7.86
CA GLY A 445 -2.78 12.22 -8.30
C GLY A 445 -2.42 10.81 -8.75
N GLY A 446 -1.32 10.67 -9.50
CA GLY A 446 -0.76 9.37 -9.89
C GLY A 446 -0.34 8.52 -8.68
N LEU A 447 0.32 9.13 -7.69
CA LEU A 447 0.70 8.46 -6.44
C LEU A 447 -0.50 8.00 -5.62
N LEU A 448 -1.52 8.84 -5.44
CA LEU A 448 -2.76 8.46 -4.74
C LEU A 448 -3.47 7.30 -5.44
N PHE A 449 -3.54 7.38 -6.77
CA PHE A 449 -4.16 6.33 -7.56
C PHE A 449 -3.40 4.99 -7.47
N LEU A 450 -2.07 5.03 -7.56
CA LEU A 450 -1.22 3.86 -7.35
C LEU A 450 -1.35 3.33 -5.92
N GLY A 451 -1.39 4.22 -4.92
CA GLY A 451 -1.61 3.89 -3.51
C GLY A 451 -2.91 3.12 -3.28
N ALA A 452 -3.99 3.49 -3.98
CA ALA A 452 -5.26 2.77 -3.93
C ALA A 452 -5.13 1.32 -4.47
N PHE A 453 -4.35 1.08 -5.51
CA PHE A 453 -4.08 -0.28 -6.00
C PHE A 453 -3.32 -1.13 -5.00
N PHE A 454 -2.29 -0.57 -4.35
CA PHE A 454 -1.58 -1.25 -3.26
C PHE A 454 -2.49 -1.51 -2.06
N ALA A 455 -3.38 -0.58 -1.73
CA ALA A 455 -4.37 -0.77 -0.67
C ALA A 455 -5.30 -1.96 -0.97
N VAL A 456 -5.80 -2.08 -2.21
CA VAL A 456 -6.60 -3.24 -2.64
C VAL A 456 -5.80 -4.54 -2.54
N LEU A 457 -4.52 -4.54 -2.95
CA LEU A 457 -3.65 -5.70 -2.84
C LEU A 457 -3.45 -6.14 -1.37
N PHE A 458 -3.00 -5.22 -0.51
CA PHE A 458 -2.75 -5.53 0.90
C PHE A 458 -4.02 -5.95 1.62
N LEU A 459 -5.15 -5.31 1.30
CA LEU A 459 -6.44 -5.67 1.85
C LEU A 459 -6.86 -7.08 1.42
N ALA A 460 -6.79 -7.39 0.11
CA ALA A 460 -7.16 -8.70 -0.41
C ALA A 460 -6.33 -9.82 0.24
N VAL A 461 -5.02 -9.60 0.41
CA VAL A 461 -4.14 -10.54 1.09
C VAL A 461 -4.48 -10.67 2.57
N ALA A 462 -4.70 -9.56 3.28
CA ALA A 462 -5.07 -9.60 4.70
C ALA A 462 -6.39 -10.35 4.93
N VAL A 463 -7.43 -10.05 4.15
CA VAL A 463 -8.73 -10.75 4.18
C VAL A 463 -8.55 -12.24 3.95
N LEU A 464 -7.74 -12.59 2.94
CA LEU A 464 -7.50 -13.97 2.55
C LEU A 464 -6.81 -14.76 3.65
N ILE A 465 -5.74 -14.20 4.24
CA ILE A 465 -5.01 -14.82 5.35
C ILE A 465 -5.96 -14.99 6.55
N LEU A 466 -6.76 -13.97 6.87
CA LEU A 466 -7.75 -14.04 7.94
C LEU A 466 -8.78 -15.14 7.71
N TYR A 467 -9.38 -15.18 6.52
CA TYR A 467 -10.35 -16.20 6.17
C TYR A 467 -9.74 -17.60 6.32
N PHE A 468 -8.57 -17.82 5.74
CA PHE A 468 -7.89 -19.11 5.78
C PHE A 468 -7.54 -19.52 7.20
N LYS A 469 -7.07 -18.58 8.00
CA LYS A 469 -6.80 -18.78 9.41
C LYS A 469 -8.07 -19.20 10.16
N GLN A 470 -9.18 -18.48 9.98
CA GLN A 470 -10.44 -18.81 10.65
C GLN A 470 -10.97 -20.19 10.25
N VAL A 471 -10.84 -20.55 8.98
CA VAL A 471 -11.26 -21.87 8.55
C VAL A 471 -10.36 -22.96 9.16
N SER A 472 -9.03 -22.78 9.18
CA SER A 472 -8.11 -23.75 9.79
C SER A 472 -8.37 -23.92 11.29
N GLU A 473 -8.43 -22.81 12.03
CA GLU A 473 -8.69 -22.84 13.48
C GLU A 473 -10.06 -23.45 13.79
N GLY A 474 -11.08 -23.21 12.96
CA GLY A 474 -12.42 -23.76 13.17
C GLY A 474 -12.45 -25.30 13.11
N TYR A 475 -11.72 -25.92 12.18
CA TYR A 475 -11.65 -27.38 12.08
C TYR A 475 -10.83 -28.00 13.21
N GLU A 476 -9.72 -27.36 13.60
CA GLU A 476 -8.87 -27.84 14.70
C GLU A 476 -9.56 -27.71 16.06
N ASP A 477 -10.26 -26.60 16.31
CA ASP A 477 -10.96 -26.36 17.57
C ASP A 477 -12.23 -27.20 17.72
N LYS A 478 -12.84 -27.67 16.62
CA LYS A 478 -14.04 -28.53 16.67
C LYS A 478 -13.83 -29.76 17.56
N GLU A 479 -12.79 -30.55 17.27
CA GLU A 479 -12.47 -31.76 18.04
C GLU A 479 -12.21 -31.44 19.52
N ARG A 480 -11.56 -30.30 19.78
CA ARG A 480 -11.26 -29.84 21.14
C ARG A 480 -12.52 -29.42 21.92
N PHE A 481 -13.44 -28.70 21.29
CA PHE A 481 -14.69 -28.28 21.94
C PHE A 481 -15.64 -29.47 22.15
N GLU A 482 -15.66 -30.46 21.26
CA GLU A 482 -16.40 -31.71 21.47
C GLU A 482 -15.91 -32.46 22.72
N ILE A 483 -14.60 -32.51 22.96
CA ILE A 483 -14.02 -33.10 24.18
C ILE A 483 -14.45 -32.29 25.42
N LEU A 484 -14.37 -30.95 25.36
CA LEU A 484 -14.75 -30.10 26.49
C LEU A 484 -16.24 -30.23 26.84
N GLN A 485 -17.12 -30.36 25.84
CA GLN A 485 -18.55 -30.62 26.05
C GLN A 485 -18.79 -31.97 26.75
N LYS A 486 -18.07 -33.03 26.36
CA LYS A 486 -18.12 -34.34 27.05
C LYS A 486 -17.65 -34.29 28.50
N VAL A 487 -16.79 -33.32 28.84
CA VAL A 487 -16.28 -33.10 30.22
C VAL A 487 -17.20 -32.17 31.03
N GLY A 488 -18.26 -31.62 30.41
CA GLY A 488 -19.29 -30.84 31.10
C GLY A 488 -19.36 -29.36 30.73
N MET A 489 -18.66 -28.91 29.68
CA MET A 489 -18.81 -27.54 29.16
C MET A 489 -20.13 -27.39 28.40
N ASP A 490 -20.97 -26.42 28.78
CA ASP A 490 -22.23 -26.16 28.09
C ASP A 490 -22.05 -25.32 26.80
N ASP A 491 -23.08 -25.29 25.94
CA ASP A 491 -23.05 -24.57 24.66
C ASP A 491 -22.85 -23.05 24.80
N HIS A 492 -23.33 -22.47 25.91
CA HIS A 492 -23.17 -21.05 26.19
C HIS A 492 -21.70 -20.73 26.53
N GLN A 493 -21.06 -21.57 27.33
CA GLN A 493 -19.64 -21.53 27.65
C GLN A 493 -18.78 -21.73 26.41
N VAL A 494 -19.14 -22.67 25.51
CA VAL A 494 -18.46 -22.85 24.22
C VAL A 494 -18.53 -21.57 23.40
N LYS A 495 -19.72 -21.01 23.20
CA LYS A 495 -19.91 -19.79 22.41
C LYS A 495 -19.17 -18.58 23.00
N LYS A 496 -19.24 -18.39 24.32
CA LYS A 496 -18.51 -17.33 25.05
C LYS A 496 -17.00 -17.48 24.87
N THR A 497 -16.48 -18.70 25.03
CA THR A 497 -15.06 -19.01 24.83
C THR A 497 -14.60 -18.73 23.40
N ILE A 498 -15.36 -19.20 22.41
CA ILE A 498 -15.08 -18.96 20.99
C ILE A 498 -15.01 -17.46 20.71
N ASN A 499 -16.02 -16.70 21.14
CA ASN A 499 -16.08 -15.27 20.89
C ASN A 499 -14.88 -14.54 21.49
N SER A 500 -14.49 -14.84 22.73
CA SER A 500 -13.32 -14.25 23.38
C SER A 500 -12.02 -14.55 22.61
N GLN A 501 -11.79 -15.82 22.23
CA GLN A 501 -10.57 -16.21 21.52
C GLN A 501 -10.50 -15.62 20.12
N VAL A 502 -11.61 -15.64 19.38
CA VAL A 502 -11.67 -15.03 18.04
C VAL A 502 -11.47 -13.52 18.15
N LEU A 503 -12.07 -12.83 19.13
CA LEU A 503 -11.87 -11.39 19.34
C LEU A 503 -10.37 -11.04 19.44
N TRP A 504 -9.63 -11.69 20.34
CA TRP A 504 -8.19 -11.43 20.51
C TRP A 504 -7.38 -11.68 19.23
N VAL A 505 -7.72 -12.73 18.49
CA VAL A 505 -7.06 -13.07 17.23
C VAL A 505 -7.22 -11.96 16.18
N PHE A 506 -8.34 -11.23 16.18
CA PHE A 506 -8.58 -10.14 15.22
C PHE A 506 -8.04 -8.80 15.69
N PHE A 507 -8.29 -8.44 16.96
CA PHE A 507 -7.98 -7.11 17.46
C PHE A 507 -6.51 -6.93 17.84
N LEU A 508 -5.76 -8.01 18.09
CA LEU A 508 -4.33 -7.90 18.43
C LEU A 508 -3.50 -7.34 17.25
N PRO A 509 -3.62 -7.84 15.99
CA PRO A 509 -3.01 -7.18 14.83
C PRO A 509 -3.45 -5.74 14.64
N LEU A 510 -4.75 -5.45 14.80
CA LEU A 510 -5.28 -4.10 14.60
C LEU A 510 -4.73 -3.10 15.63
N GLY A 511 -4.67 -3.50 16.90
CA GLY A 511 -4.08 -2.69 17.97
C GLY A 511 -2.57 -2.48 17.76
N ALA A 512 -1.85 -3.50 17.30
CA ALA A 512 -0.44 -3.37 16.93
C ALA A 512 -0.25 -2.44 15.73
N THR A 513 -1.11 -2.49 14.70
CA THR A 513 -1.12 -1.52 13.59
C THR A 513 -1.35 -0.09 14.08
N ALA A 514 -2.33 0.14 14.96
CA ALA A 514 -2.56 1.46 15.53
C ALA A 514 -1.34 1.96 16.31
N LEU A 515 -0.67 1.07 17.07
CA LEU A 515 0.56 1.38 17.78
C LEU A 515 1.71 1.72 16.82
N HIS A 516 1.92 0.93 15.77
CA HIS A 516 2.91 1.22 14.73
C HIS A 516 2.66 2.59 14.11
N MET A 517 1.41 2.90 13.77
CA MET A 517 1.03 4.19 13.18
C MET A 517 1.20 5.36 14.14
N LEU A 518 0.96 5.17 15.44
CA LEU A 518 1.19 6.20 16.44
C LEU A 518 2.66 6.65 16.40
N PHE A 519 3.61 5.72 16.52
CA PHE A 519 5.03 6.06 16.51
C PHE A 519 5.54 6.47 15.12
N ALA A 520 5.02 5.87 14.05
CA ALA A 520 5.38 6.23 12.69
C ALA A 520 4.84 7.60 12.27
N SER A 521 3.78 8.12 12.89
CA SER A 521 3.16 9.40 12.50
C SER A 521 4.16 10.56 12.49
N LYS A 522 5.01 10.67 13.53
CA LYS A 522 6.01 11.73 13.66
C LYS A 522 7.07 11.64 12.56
N LEU A 523 7.64 10.46 12.38
CA LEU A 523 8.56 10.21 11.28
C LEU A 523 7.93 10.52 9.92
N MET A 524 6.67 10.12 9.72
CA MET A 524 5.98 10.29 8.45
C MET A 524 5.80 11.77 8.10
N ALA A 525 5.36 12.62 9.02
CA ALA A 525 5.23 14.04 8.65
C ALA A 525 6.58 14.75 8.52
N TRP A 526 7.59 14.40 9.33
CA TRP A 526 8.94 14.95 9.10
C TRP A 526 9.47 14.55 7.72
N MET A 527 9.25 13.31 7.30
CA MET A 527 9.55 12.89 5.93
C MET A 527 8.75 13.68 4.89
N LEU A 528 7.46 13.96 5.15
CA LEU A 528 6.61 14.74 4.24
C LEU A 528 7.01 16.21 4.13
N LYS A 529 7.66 16.79 5.15
CA LYS A 529 8.27 18.13 5.06
C LYS A 529 9.36 18.23 4.00
N THR A 530 10.01 17.12 3.60
CA THR A 530 10.92 17.12 2.44
C THR A 530 10.20 17.46 1.14
N PHE A 531 8.88 17.25 1.09
CA PHE A 531 8.03 17.66 -0.03
C PHE A 531 7.34 19.01 0.22
N MET A 532 7.81 19.80 1.20
CA MET A 532 7.22 21.08 1.62
C MET A 532 5.82 20.97 2.22
N LEU A 533 5.43 19.81 2.74
CA LEU A 533 4.16 19.64 3.45
C LEU A 533 4.37 19.86 4.96
N TYR A 534 3.95 21.01 5.47
CA TYR A 534 4.18 21.40 6.87
C TYR A 534 2.94 21.22 7.75
N ASP A 535 1.73 21.11 7.17
CA ASP A 535 0.49 20.85 7.90
C ASP A 535 0.47 19.44 8.56
N TRP A 536 0.96 19.42 9.79
CA TRP A 536 0.92 18.26 10.68
C TRP A 536 -0.51 17.79 10.99
N GLY A 537 -1.47 18.71 11.05
CA GLY A 537 -2.88 18.42 11.31
C GLY A 537 -3.51 17.62 10.17
N LEU A 538 -3.22 18.00 8.93
CA LEU A 538 -3.64 17.26 7.74
C LEU A 538 -3.09 15.82 7.73
N VAL A 539 -1.80 15.65 8.00
CA VAL A 539 -1.16 14.33 8.02
C VAL A 539 -1.80 13.43 9.09
N LEU A 540 -2.00 13.94 10.31
CA LEU A 540 -2.67 13.19 11.37
C LEU A 540 -4.12 12.85 11.02
N THR A 541 -4.85 13.78 10.40
CA THR A 541 -6.24 13.56 9.97
C THR A 541 -6.31 12.46 8.91
N CYS A 542 -5.38 12.43 7.95
CA CYS A 542 -5.29 11.38 6.94
C CYS A 542 -4.97 10.02 7.57
N ILE A 543 -4.03 9.96 8.54
CA ILE A 543 -3.73 8.73 9.28
C ILE A 543 -4.96 8.24 10.05
N ALA A 544 -5.59 9.12 10.83
CA ALA A 544 -6.75 8.78 11.65
C ALA A 544 -7.94 8.33 10.78
N GLY A 545 -8.26 9.07 9.72
CA GLY A 545 -9.33 8.72 8.79
C GLY A 545 -9.09 7.37 8.11
N THR A 546 -7.85 7.11 7.67
CA THR A 546 -7.47 5.82 7.09
C THR A 546 -7.59 4.68 8.11
N LEU A 547 -7.13 4.88 9.34
CA LEU A 547 -7.19 3.88 10.40
C LEU A 547 -8.65 3.56 10.79
N VAL A 548 -9.53 4.57 10.84
CA VAL A 548 -10.97 4.39 11.09
C VAL A 548 -11.62 3.62 9.94
N ALA A 549 -11.40 4.02 8.70
CA ALA A 549 -11.94 3.33 7.53
C ALA A 549 -11.48 1.87 7.47
N PHE A 550 -10.18 1.64 7.71
CA PHE A 550 -9.61 0.29 7.77
C PHE A 550 -10.22 -0.52 8.91
N THR A 551 -10.37 0.06 10.11
CA THR A 551 -10.99 -0.60 11.27
C THR A 551 -12.43 -1.04 11.00
N LEU A 552 -13.24 -0.17 10.39
CA LEU A 552 -14.63 -0.49 10.02
C LEU A 552 -14.68 -1.65 9.03
N LEU A 553 -13.83 -1.63 8.01
CA LEU A 553 -13.73 -2.68 7.01
C LEU A 553 -13.27 -4.00 7.66
N TYR A 554 -12.24 -3.94 8.49
CA TYR A 554 -11.69 -5.08 9.23
C TYR A 554 -12.74 -5.71 10.16
N PHE A 555 -13.57 -4.90 10.80
CA PHE A 555 -14.70 -5.37 11.61
C PHE A 555 -15.79 -6.07 10.78
N GLY A 556 -16.05 -5.58 9.56
CA GLY A 556 -16.91 -6.26 8.59
C GLY A 556 -16.39 -7.66 8.25
N ILE A 557 -15.09 -7.77 7.95
CA ILE A 557 -14.42 -9.05 7.68
C ILE A 557 -14.50 -9.98 8.89
N TYR A 558 -14.24 -9.46 10.10
CA TYR A 558 -14.37 -10.20 11.35
C TYR A 558 -15.76 -10.83 11.46
N ARG A 559 -16.84 -10.07 11.23
CA ARG A 559 -18.21 -10.60 11.33
C ARG A 559 -18.46 -11.74 10.35
N VAL A 560 -18.01 -11.62 9.10
CA VAL A 560 -18.19 -12.65 8.07
C VAL A 560 -17.41 -13.92 8.42
N THR A 561 -16.16 -13.76 8.82
CA THR A 561 -15.25 -14.87 9.07
C THR A 561 -15.53 -15.58 10.40
N ALA A 562 -15.88 -14.85 11.46
CA ALA A 562 -16.31 -15.41 12.74
C ALA A 562 -17.57 -16.27 12.62
N ARG A 563 -18.54 -15.87 11.78
CA ARG A 563 -19.72 -16.69 11.46
C ARG A 563 -19.32 -18.01 10.79
N THR A 564 -18.34 -17.97 9.90
CA THR A 564 -17.82 -19.16 9.23
C THR A 564 -17.13 -20.09 10.23
N TYR A 565 -16.29 -19.55 11.11
CA TYR A 565 -15.66 -20.29 12.20
C TYR A 565 -16.71 -21.00 13.08
N TYR A 566 -17.71 -20.26 13.58
CA TYR A 566 -18.75 -20.82 14.45
C TYR A 566 -19.55 -21.94 13.78
N ARG A 567 -19.84 -21.80 12.48
CA ARG A 567 -20.52 -22.84 11.70
C ARG A 567 -19.68 -24.12 11.57
N ILE A 568 -18.36 -24.00 11.50
CA ILE A 568 -17.45 -25.16 11.42
C ILE A 568 -17.37 -25.87 12.77
N VAL A 569 -17.26 -25.14 13.88
CA VAL A 569 -17.17 -25.76 15.21
C VAL A 569 -18.48 -26.45 15.62
N ARG A 570 -19.64 -25.91 15.21
CA ARG A 570 -20.96 -26.44 15.61
C ARG A 570 -21.48 -27.60 14.74
N ARG A 571 -21.03 -27.71 13.49
CA ARG A 571 -21.34 -28.86 12.62
C ARG A 571 -20.35 -29.95 12.92
#